data_AF-A0A820DGQ1-F1
#
_entry.id   AF-A0A820DGQ1-F1
#
_cell.length_a   1.000
_cell.length_b   1.000
_cell.length_c   1.000
_cell.angle_alpha   90.00
_cell.angle_beta   90.00
_cell.angle_gamma   90.00
#
_symmetry.space_group_name_H-M   'P 1'
#
loop_
_entity.id
_entity.type
_entity.pdbx_description
1 polymer ?
#
loop_
_entity_poly.entity_id
_entity_poly.type
_entity_poly.pdbx_seq_one_letter_code
_entity_poly.pdbx_strand_id
1 'polypeptide(L)'
;MPNKNKKTDPKNHTAIPNGMSETVDTSESEDEMKKIQDILKNQLVMNDTSRSSETNDSEEEHQQDTSKSKKKKRIHWVKKPFTLPISTFIGGSLPPPNHSGLEPTDYFYSMFGKESFDILKEQSNLYSVQVNPNRPVNISESEIRQFVGILLMTGIYGLPQQRSYWTNSTRVESIASTMSRDRFLDIKKNLHVVS
;
A
#
# COMPACT_ATOMS: atom_id res chain seq x y z
N MET A 1 -24.94 -23.73 -61.58
CA MET A 1 -23.66 -24.40 -61.94
C MET A 1 -22.54 -23.82 -61.08
N PRO A 2 -21.54 -24.65 -60.74
CA PRO A 2 -20.73 -24.51 -59.52
C PRO A 2 -19.32 -23.96 -59.80
N ASN A 3 -18.66 -23.41 -58.79
CA ASN A 3 -17.30 -23.89 -58.51
C ASN A 3 -16.89 -23.71 -57.06
N LYS A 4 -16.44 -24.82 -56.48
CA LYS A 4 -15.71 -24.94 -55.22
C LYS A 4 -14.23 -24.69 -55.51
N ASN A 5 -13.48 -24.26 -54.50
CA ASN A 5 -12.08 -24.63 -54.17
C ASN A 5 -11.41 -23.47 -53.42
N LYS A 6 -10.42 -23.64 -52.55
CA LYS A 6 -9.99 -24.66 -51.58
C LYS A 6 -8.80 -23.97 -50.86
N LYS A 7 -8.69 -24.16 -49.55
CA LYS A 7 -7.60 -23.77 -48.62
C LYS A 7 -6.19 -23.68 -49.23
N THR A 8 -5.36 -22.75 -48.71
CA THR A 8 -3.99 -23.04 -48.18
C THR A 8 -3.47 -21.88 -47.32
N ASP A 9 -3.05 -22.19 -46.09
CA ASP A 9 -2.21 -21.35 -45.22
C ASP A 9 -0.79 -21.17 -45.79
N PRO A 10 -0.08 -20.09 -45.43
CA PRO A 10 1.37 -20.13 -45.33
C PRO A 10 1.84 -19.95 -43.88
N LYS A 11 2.58 -20.96 -43.41
CA LYS A 11 3.40 -20.95 -42.21
C LYS A 11 4.47 -19.85 -42.32
N ASN A 12 4.45 -18.87 -41.41
CA ASN A 12 5.62 -18.03 -41.16
C ASN A 12 6.32 -18.53 -39.90
N HIS A 13 7.42 -19.27 -40.12
CA HIS A 13 8.45 -19.48 -39.11
C HIS A 13 9.30 -18.22 -39.03
N THR A 14 9.18 -17.46 -37.93
CA THR A 14 10.19 -16.47 -37.57
C THR A 14 11.08 -17.09 -36.50
N ALA A 15 12.35 -17.25 -36.86
CA ALA A 15 13.41 -17.70 -35.98
C ALA A 15 13.61 -16.69 -34.84
N ILE A 16 13.55 -17.16 -33.60
CA ILE A 16 13.99 -16.41 -32.41
C ILE A 16 15.43 -16.86 -32.12
N PRO A 17 16.43 -15.96 -32.08
CA PRO A 17 17.76 -16.31 -31.63
C PRO A 17 17.78 -16.54 -30.12
N ASN A 18 18.33 -17.69 -29.71
CA ASN A 18 18.74 -17.97 -28.34
C ASN A 18 19.91 -17.06 -27.93
N GLY A 19 19.81 -16.44 -26.75
CA GLY A 19 20.97 -15.95 -26.02
C GLY A 19 20.74 -14.65 -25.26
N MET A 20 20.28 -14.73 -24.02
CA MET A 20 21.02 -14.24 -22.84
C MET A 20 20.23 -14.65 -21.59
N SER A 21 20.78 -15.58 -20.82
CA SER A 21 20.34 -15.84 -19.45
C SER A 21 21.05 -14.84 -18.56
N GLU A 22 20.39 -13.74 -18.19
CA GLU A 22 20.80 -12.95 -17.04
C GLU A 22 20.07 -13.50 -15.81
N THR A 23 20.80 -14.24 -15.00
CA THR A 23 20.42 -14.44 -13.60
C THR A 23 20.49 -13.08 -12.93
N VAL A 24 19.35 -12.43 -12.73
CA VAL A 24 19.26 -11.28 -11.82
C VAL A 24 19.56 -11.83 -10.44
N ASP A 25 20.78 -11.54 -9.97
CA ASP A 25 21.18 -11.80 -8.61
C ASP A 25 20.37 -10.89 -7.68
N THR A 26 19.33 -11.46 -7.06
CA THR A 26 18.47 -10.74 -6.12
C THR A 26 19.17 -10.46 -4.79
N SER A 27 20.38 -11.01 -4.56
CA SER A 27 21.13 -10.86 -3.31
C SER A 27 21.61 -9.43 -3.08
N GLU A 28 22.04 -8.71 -4.13
CA GLU A 28 22.59 -7.35 -3.97
C GLU A 28 21.52 -6.33 -3.53
N SER A 29 20.25 -6.58 -3.87
CA SER A 29 19.13 -5.68 -3.55
C SER A 29 18.70 -5.71 -2.07
N GLU A 30 18.93 -6.82 -1.38
CA GLU A 30 18.61 -6.96 0.04
C GLU A 30 19.64 -6.24 0.92
N ASP A 31 20.92 -6.31 0.52
CA ASP A 31 22.02 -5.66 1.22
C ASP A 31 21.96 -4.13 1.14
N GLU A 32 21.53 -3.57 -0.01
CA GLU A 32 21.30 -2.14 -0.14
C GLU A 32 20.11 -1.66 0.69
N MET A 33 19.02 -2.44 0.74
CA MET A 33 17.85 -2.13 1.57
C MET A 33 18.19 -2.15 3.07
N LYS A 34 19.01 -3.10 3.52
CA LYS A 34 19.44 -3.18 4.92
C LYS A 34 20.31 -1.99 5.32
N LYS A 35 21.18 -1.54 4.41
CA LYS A 35 22.00 -0.34 4.59
C LYS A 35 21.16 0.92 4.74
N ILE A 36 20.07 1.05 3.99
CA ILE A 36 19.13 2.18 4.11
C ILE A 36 18.40 2.16 5.47
N GLN A 37 17.97 0.97 5.93
CA GLN A 37 17.33 0.83 7.24
C GLN A 37 18.28 1.19 8.38
N ASP A 38 19.55 0.78 8.32
CA ASP A 38 20.54 1.07 9.35
C ASP A 38 20.90 2.58 9.41
N ILE A 39 20.99 3.25 8.27
CA ILE A 39 21.23 4.70 8.20
C ILE A 39 20.08 5.48 8.88
N LEU A 40 18.83 5.07 8.64
CA LEU A 40 17.64 5.70 9.22
C LEU A 40 17.52 5.42 10.72
N LYS A 41 17.84 4.20 11.18
CA LYS A 41 17.88 3.85 12.61
C LYS A 41 18.88 4.72 13.37
N ASN A 42 20.08 4.92 12.82
CA ASN A 42 21.12 5.73 13.45
C ASN A 42 20.75 7.21 13.56
N GLN A 43 19.92 7.74 12.65
CA GLN A 43 19.38 9.10 12.73
C GLN A 43 18.34 9.28 13.86
N LEU A 44 17.63 8.21 14.24
CA LEU A 44 16.68 8.26 15.37
C LEU A 44 17.39 8.19 16.73
N VAL A 45 18.54 7.51 16.82
CA VAL A 45 19.30 7.35 18.07
C VAL A 45 19.94 8.66 18.56
N MET A 46 20.22 9.63 17.67
CA MET A 46 20.82 10.91 18.05
C MET A 46 19.84 11.93 18.65
N ASN A 47 18.55 11.60 18.78
CA ASN A 47 17.55 12.54 19.29
C ASN A 47 16.93 12.16 20.65
N ASP A 48 17.32 11.04 21.26
CA ASP A 48 16.79 10.58 22.55
C ASP A 48 17.85 10.53 23.68
N THR A 49 18.81 11.45 23.69
CA THR A 49 19.55 11.75 24.93
C THR A 49 18.69 12.62 25.84
N SER A 50 17.67 12.00 26.44
CA SER A 50 17.14 12.32 27.77
C SER A 50 16.00 11.36 28.10
N ARG A 51 16.34 10.20 28.68
CA ARG A 51 15.76 9.67 29.93
C ARG A 51 16.07 8.18 30.05
N SER A 52 17.05 7.87 30.89
CA SER A 52 17.38 6.50 31.29
C SER A 52 16.28 5.92 32.18
N SER A 53 16.03 4.62 32.01
CA SER A 53 15.86 3.68 33.12
C SER A 53 16.00 2.27 32.56
N GLU A 54 17.15 1.66 32.85
CA GLU A 54 17.41 0.23 32.75
C GLU A 54 16.46 -0.54 33.68
N THR A 55 15.99 -1.72 33.27
CA THR A 55 15.88 -2.88 34.16
C THR A 55 15.87 -4.17 33.34
N ASN A 56 16.64 -5.14 33.85
CA ASN A 56 17.03 -6.41 33.28
C ASN A 56 15.89 -7.42 33.04
N ASP A 57 16.17 -8.26 32.06
CA ASP A 57 15.55 -9.53 31.68
C ASP A 57 15.78 -10.62 32.75
N SER A 58 14.75 -11.40 33.07
CA SER A 58 14.85 -12.68 33.78
C SER A 58 13.58 -13.52 33.56
N GLU A 59 13.82 -14.81 33.38
CA GLU A 59 13.00 -15.85 32.77
C GLU A 59 11.67 -16.18 33.47
N GLU A 60 10.73 -16.72 32.68
CA GLU A 60 9.37 -17.10 33.05
C GLU A 60 9.30 -18.37 33.92
N GLU A 61 8.54 -18.30 35.03
CA GLU A 61 7.79 -19.44 35.57
C GLU A 61 6.35 -19.03 35.90
N HIS A 62 5.46 -19.99 35.67
CA HIS A 62 4.03 -19.86 35.42
C HIS A 62 3.18 -19.80 36.70
N GLN A 63 2.47 -18.69 36.98
CA GLN A 63 1.30 -18.69 37.87
C GLN A 63 0.18 -17.77 37.36
N GLN A 64 -1.01 -18.35 37.22
CA GLN A 64 -2.24 -17.71 36.78
C GLN A 64 -2.70 -16.65 37.79
N ASP A 65 -2.55 -15.38 37.42
CA ASP A 65 -3.01 -14.28 38.24
C ASP A 65 -4.31 -13.69 37.68
N THR A 66 -5.36 -13.70 38.50
CA THR A 66 -6.70 -13.22 38.16
C THR A 66 -6.66 -11.73 37.78
N SER A 67 -7.04 -11.41 36.54
CA SER A 67 -6.93 -10.05 36.00
C SER A 67 -7.93 -9.10 36.69
N LYS A 68 -7.42 -8.25 37.60
CA LYS A 68 -8.17 -7.13 38.15
C LYS A 68 -8.52 -6.14 37.02
N SER A 69 -9.79 -6.11 36.62
CA SER A 69 -10.31 -5.18 35.62
C SER A 69 -10.04 -3.72 36.04
N LYS A 70 -9.14 -3.04 35.30
CA LYS A 70 -8.87 -1.62 35.50
C LYS A 70 -10.13 -0.84 35.11
N LYS A 71 -10.79 -0.21 36.09
CA LYS A 71 -11.96 0.65 35.86
C LYS A 71 -11.57 1.77 34.88
N LYS A 72 -12.21 1.79 33.71
CA LYS A 72 -11.97 2.81 32.68
C LYS A 72 -12.35 4.20 33.24
N LYS A 73 -11.42 5.15 33.18
CA LYS A 73 -11.68 6.54 33.59
C LYS A 73 -12.77 7.12 32.68
N ARG A 74 -13.81 7.75 33.27
CA ARG A 74 -14.86 8.43 32.51
C ARG A 74 -14.26 9.63 31.79
N ILE A 75 -14.30 9.61 30.45
CA ILE A 75 -13.91 10.76 29.63
C ILE A 75 -15.04 11.79 29.70
N HIS A 76 -14.71 13.01 30.11
CA HIS A 76 -15.63 14.14 30.13
C HIS A 76 -15.27 15.08 28.98
N TRP A 77 -16.05 15.04 27.90
CA TRP A 77 -15.87 15.92 26.76
C TRP A 77 -16.35 17.32 27.12
N VAL A 78 -15.46 18.30 27.07
CA VAL A 78 -15.79 19.70 27.36
C VAL A 78 -15.69 20.50 26.07
N LYS A 79 -16.70 21.34 25.79
CA LYS A 79 -16.63 22.31 24.69
C LYS A 79 -15.67 23.43 25.10
N LYS A 80 -14.45 23.37 24.59
CA LYS A 80 -13.49 24.47 24.66
C LYS A 80 -13.43 25.21 23.33
N PRO A 81 -13.30 26.55 23.33
CA PRO A 81 -13.03 27.27 22.09
C PRO A 81 -11.72 26.78 21.50
N PHE A 82 -11.74 26.41 20.22
CA PHE A 82 -10.55 25.98 19.50
C PHE A 82 -9.67 27.21 19.22
N THR A 83 -8.53 27.29 19.90
CA THR A 83 -7.49 28.25 19.57
C THR A 83 -6.69 27.68 18.41
N LEU A 84 -6.82 28.28 17.23
CA LEU A 84 -5.97 27.93 16.08
C LEU A 84 -4.51 28.07 16.52
N PRO A 85 -3.69 27.01 16.46
CA PRO A 85 -2.25 27.21 16.53
C PRO A 85 -1.88 28.17 15.39
N ILE A 86 -1.01 29.14 15.67
CA ILE A 86 -0.51 30.08 14.66
C ILE A 86 0.28 29.25 13.65
N SER A 87 -0.41 28.76 12.63
CA SER A 87 0.14 28.07 11.47
C SER A 87 -0.01 28.99 10.27
N THR A 88 0.52 30.20 10.40
CA THR A 88 0.78 31.02 9.22
C THR A 88 1.96 30.35 8.53
N PHE A 89 1.75 29.79 7.35
CA PHE A 89 2.86 29.32 6.52
C PHE A 89 3.82 30.50 6.33
N ILE A 90 4.99 30.44 6.98
CA ILE A 90 5.91 31.58 7.06
C ILE A 90 6.61 31.82 5.70
N GLY A 91 6.38 30.96 4.70
CA GLY A 91 7.03 31.10 3.40
C GLY A 91 8.53 30.92 3.54
N GLY A 92 8.95 29.70 3.82
CA GLY A 92 10.35 29.28 3.69
C GLY A 92 10.48 28.33 2.51
N SER A 93 11.61 28.38 1.80
CA SER A 93 11.98 27.25 0.94
C SER A 93 12.05 26.02 1.85
N LEU A 94 11.29 24.98 1.54
CA LEU A 94 11.50 23.69 2.17
C LEU A 94 12.98 23.30 1.94
N PRO A 95 13.65 22.72 2.94
CA PRO A 95 14.97 22.15 2.70
C PRO A 95 14.85 21.18 1.51
N PRO A 96 15.85 21.13 0.61
CA PRO A 96 15.84 20.15 -0.47
C PRO A 96 15.66 18.77 0.17
N PRO A 97 14.91 17.85 -0.48
CA PRO A 97 14.74 16.51 0.03
C PRO A 97 16.10 15.92 0.39
N ASN A 98 16.22 15.28 1.55
CA ASN A 98 17.49 14.78 2.10
C ASN A 98 18.21 13.77 1.17
N HIS A 99 17.61 13.41 0.03
CA HIS A 99 18.06 12.38 -0.89
C HIS A 99 17.79 12.85 -2.33
N SER A 100 18.79 13.43 -2.99
CA SER A 100 18.68 13.94 -4.37
C SER A 100 18.63 12.84 -5.45
N GLY A 101 18.15 11.64 -5.11
CA GLY A 101 18.11 10.48 -6.00
C GLY A 101 17.00 9.47 -5.71
N LEU A 102 16.08 9.76 -4.78
CA LEU A 102 14.91 8.90 -4.54
C LEU A 102 13.79 9.23 -5.51
N GLU A 103 13.11 8.20 -5.99
CA GLU A 103 11.89 8.37 -6.76
C GLU A 103 10.71 8.73 -5.83
N PRO A 104 9.66 9.39 -6.34
CA PRO A 104 8.44 9.67 -5.57
C PRO A 104 7.83 8.42 -4.89
N THR A 105 7.99 7.26 -5.52
CA THR A 105 7.57 5.95 -5.01
C THR A 105 8.33 5.54 -3.75
N ASP A 106 9.63 5.84 -3.65
CA ASP A 106 10.44 5.51 -2.47
C ASP A 106 9.96 6.26 -1.23
N TYR A 107 9.64 7.54 -1.39
CA TYR A 107 9.04 8.33 -0.31
C TYR A 107 7.67 7.79 0.12
N PHE A 108 6.87 7.33 -0.84
CA PHE A 108 5.60 6.70 -0.51
C PHE A 108 5.82 5.42 0.32
N TYR A 109 6.71 4.54 -0.12
CA TYR A 109 7.01 3.30 0.60
C TYR A 109 7.67 3.54 1.97
N SER A 110 8.44 4.61 2.15
CA SER A 110 9.03 4.94 3.46
C SER A 110 7.98 5.34 4.49
N MET A 111 6.84 5.89 4.06
CA MET A 111 5.73 6.24 4.95
C MET A 111 4.72 5.09 5.11
N PHE A 112 4.41 4.41 4.00
CA PHE A 112 3.34 3.43 3.96
C PHE A 112 3.79 2.01 4.33
N GLY A 113 5.06 1.67 4.13
CA GLY A 113 5.59 0.31 4.26
C GLY A 113 5.27 -0.55 3.01
N LYS A 114 6.21 -1.38 2.58
CA LYS A 114 5.97 -2.31 1.46
C LYS A 114 5.11 -3.50 1.91
N GLU A 115 5.29 -3.95 3.14
CA GLU A 115 4.54 -5.05 3.77
C GLU A 115 3.04 -4.76 3.92
N SER A 116 2.65 -3.48 3.93
CA SER A 116 1.27 -3.03 4.05
C SER A 116 0.39 -3.56 2.91
N PHE A 117 0.93 -3.74 1.71
CA PHE A 117 0.18 -4.30 0.59
C PHE A 117 -0.19 -5.77 0.80
N ASP A 118 0.70 -6.55 1.41
CA ASP A 118 0.43 -7.95 1.72
C ASP A 118 -0.60 -8.08 2.84
N ILE A 119 -0.47 -7.28 3.88
CA ILE A 119 -1.46 -7.23 4.97
C ILE A 119 -2.84 -6.87 4.42
N LEU A 120 -2.93 -5.82 3.59
CA LEU A 120 -4.19 -5.40 2.97
C LEU A 120 -4.80 -6.52 2.10
N LYS A 121 -3.98 -7.17 1.28
CA LYS A 121 -4.39 -8.28 0.41
C LYS A 121 -4.92 -9.45 1.24
N GLU A 122 -4.17 -9.90 2.24
CA GLU A 122 -4.50 -11.06 3.06
C GLU A 122 -5.76 -10.83 3.88
N GLN A 123 -5.82 -9.72 4.62
CA GLN A 123 -6.96 -9.41 5.48
C GLN A 123 -8.23 -9.18 4.67
N SER A 124 -8.14 -8.50 3.51
CA SER A 124 -9.31 -8.29 2.65
C SER A 124 -9.83 -9.58 2.02
N ASN A 125 -8.92 -10.48 1.60
CA ASN A 125 -9.31 -11.78 1.08
C ASN A 125 -9.95 -12.67 2.15
N LEU A 126 -9.34 -12.73 3.33
CA LEU A 126 -9.86 -13.47 4.48
C LEU A 126 -11.25 -12.95 4.88
N TYR A 127 -11.41 -11.64 4.98
CA TYR A 127 -12.71 -11.00 5.22
C TYR A 127 -13.75 -11.37 4.16
N SER A 128 -13.37 -11.37 2.87
CA SER A 128 -14.31 -11.73 1.80
C SER A 128 -14.84 -13.16 1.93
N VAL A 129 -13.99 -14.11 2.34
CA VAL A 129 -14.37 -15.50 2.60
C VAL A 129 -15.30 -15.58 3.80
N GLN A 130 -15.03 -14.82 4.87
CA GLN A 130 -15.87 -14.79 6.07
C GLN A 130 -17.28 -14.24 5.77
N VAL A 131 -17.36 -13.17 4.97
CA VAL A 131 -18.64 -12.50 4.65
C VAL A 131 -19.44 -13.30 3.62
N ASN A 132 -18.78 -13.83 2.59
CA ASN A 132 -19.43 -14.61 1.56
C ASN A 132 -18.53 -15.74 1.04
N PRO A 133 -18.54 -16.91 1.70
CA PRO A 133 -17.72 -18.04 1.32
C PRO A 133 -17.94 -18.51 -0.13
N ASN A 134 -19.14 -18.29 -0.68
CA ASN A 134 -19.51 -18.72 -2.03
C ASN A 134 -18.95 -17.80 -3.13
N ARG A 135 -18.49 -16.59 -2.77
CA ARG A 135 -17.99 -15.61 -3.73
C ARG A 135 -16.85 -14.78 -3.11
N PRO A 136 -15.69 -15.40 -2.84
CA PRO A 136 -14.51 -14.68 -2.38
C PRO A 136 -14.02 -13.70 -3.45
N VAL A 137 -13.49 -12.57 -3.01
CA VAL A 137 -13.07 -11.49 -3.92
C VAL A 137 -11.75 -11.83 -4.62
N ASN A 138 -10.88 -12.65 -4.01
CA ASN A 138 -9.59 -13.09 -4.54
C ASN A 138 -8.75 -11.93 -5.12
N ILE A 139 -8.40 -10.95 -4.28
CA ILE A 139 -7.53 -9.81 -4.62
C ILE A 139 -6.10 -10.32 -4.80
N SER A 140 -5.46 -9.97 -5.92
CA SER A 140 -4.01 -10.16 -6.10
C SER A 140 -3.20 -9.01 -5.49
N GLU A 141 -1.89 -9.23 -5.31
CA GLU A 141 -0.99 -8.17 -4.88
C GLU A 141 -0.94 -6.99 -5.89
N SER A 142 -0.97 -7.29 -7.19
CA SER A 142 -0.99 -6.25 -8.22
C SER A 142 -2.28 -5.43 -8.17
N GLU A 143 -3.41 -6.06 -7.86
CA GLU A 143 -4.70 -5.37 -7.74
C GLU A 143 -4.74 -4.44 -6.52
N ILE A 144 -4.18 -4.85 -5.37
CA ILE A 144 -4.17 -3.97 -4.20
C ILE A 144 -3.24 -2.76 -4.41
N ARG A 145 -2.10 -2.94 -5.09
CA ARG A 145 -1.21 -1.83 -5.49
C ARG A 145 -1.92 -0.86 -6.43
N GLN A 146 -2.61 -1.38 -7.45
CA GLN A 146 -3.42 -0.58 -8.37
C GLN A 146 -4.56 0.15 -7.66
N PHE A 147 -5.24 -0.53 -6.73
CA PHE A 147 -6.33 0.04 -5.94
C PHE A 147 -5.85 1.24 -5.11
N VAL A 148 -4.72 1.11 -4.40
CA VAL A 148 -4.12 2.21 -3.63
C VAL A 148 -3.67 3.35 -4.56
N GLY A 149 -3.05 3.02 -5.69
CA GLY A 149 -2.70 4.02 -6.71
C GLY A 149 -3.93 4.80 -7.20
N ILE A 150 -5.05 4.12 -7.46
CA ILE A 150 -6.30 4.77 -7.83
C ILE A 150 -6.80 5.68 -6.69
N LEU A 151 -6.75 5.24 -5.43
CA LEU A 151 -7.14 6.10 -4.29
C LEU A 151 -6.34 7.41 -4.26
N LEU A 152 -5.01 7.34 -4.45
CA LEU A 152 -4.16 8.52 -4.54
C LEU A 152 -4.58 9.43 -5.70
N MET A 153 -4.78 8.86 -6.90
CA MET A 153 -5.22 9.62 -8.07
C MET A 153 -6.60 10.27 -7.85
N THR A 154 -7.54 9.59 -7.19
CA THR A 154 -8.85 10.20 -6.87
C THR A 154 -8.73 11.37 -5.90
N GLY A 155 -7.74 11.36 -5.00
CA GLY A 155 -7.43 12.50 -4.14
C GLY A 155 -6.92 13.71 -4.91
N ILE A 156 -6.24 13.50 -6.04
CA ILE A 156 -5.73 14.56 -6.92
C ILE A 156 -6.87 15.18 -7.74
N TYR A 157 -7.69 14.35 -8.38
CA TYR A 157 -8.75 14.84 -9.27
C TYR A 157 -10.00 15.35 -8.54
N GLY A 158 -10.35 14.77 -7.40
CA GLY A 158 -11.41 15.29 -6.53
C GLY A 158 -12.83 15.27 -7.11
N LEU A 159 -13.18 14.35 -8.01
CA LEU A 159 -14.56 14.23 -8.51
C LEU A 159 -15.54 13.86 -7.39
N PRO A 160 -16.75 14.48 -7.34
CA PRO A 160 -17.68 14.31 -6.21
C PRO A 160 -18.28 12.91 -6.13
N GLN A 161 -18.40 12.22 -7.27
CA GLN A 161 -18.94 10.87 -7.33
C GLN A 161 -17.88 9.90 -7.85
N GLN A 162 -17.61 8.85 -7.06
CA GLN A 162 -16.60 7.86 -7.39
C GLN A 162 -16.84 7.17 -8.75
N ARG A 163 -18.09 7.00 -9.17
CA ARG A 163 -18.39 6.37 -10.47
C ARG A 163 -18.06 7.26 -11.66
N SER A 164 -17.93 8.57 -11.46
CA SER A 164 -17.61 9.53 -12.52
C SER A 164 -16.26 9.27 -13.16
N TYR A 165 -15.28 8.74 -12.43
CA TYR A 165 -13.96 8.39 -12.97
C TYR A 165 -13.99 7.39 -14.13
N TRP A 166 -15.04 6.56 -14.23
CA TRP A 166 -15.23 5.57 -15.29
C TRP A 166 -16.33 5.95 -16.30
N THR A 167 -16.99 7.10 -16.13
CA THR A 167 -18.09 7.53 -17.00
C THR A 167 -17.52 8.25 -18.22
N ASN A 168 -17.99 7.94 -19.43
CA ASN A 168 -17.42 8.47 -20.69
C ASN A 168 -17.26 10.00 -20.72
N SER A 169 -18.18 10.76 -20.10
CA SER A 169 -18.11 12.23 -20.07
C SER A 169 -17.06 12.81 -19.11
N THR A 170 -16.66 12.06 -18.08
CA THR A 170 -15.75 12.49 -17.01
C THR A 170 -14.64 11.48 -16.76
N ARG A 171 -14.33 10.68 -17.79
CA ARG A 171 -13.42 9.54 -17.69
C ARG A 171 -12.01 10.05 -17.43
N VAL A 172 -11.39 9.50 -16.39
CA VAL A 172 -9.97 9.70 -16.14
C VAL A 172 -9.24 8.47 -16.65
N GLU A 173 -8.52 8.60 -17.76
CA GLU A 173 -7.94 7.45 -18.45
C GLU A 173 -6.96 6.67 -17.58
N SER A 174 -6.13 7.36 -16.79
CA SER A 174 -5.18 6.72 -15.86
C SER A 174 -5.85 5.91 -14.74
N ILE A 175 -7.10 6.18 -14.39
CA ILE A 175 -7.86 5.40 -13.41
C ILE A 175 -8.62 4.27 -14.11
N ALA A 176 -9.32 4.63 -15.19
CA ALA A 176 -10.28 3.76 -15.83
C ALA A 176 -9.67 2.74 -16.79
N SER A 177 -8.40 2.90 -17.16
CA SER A 177 -7.61 1.88 -17.86
C SER A 177 -6.93 0.89 -16.91
N THR A 178 -6.57 1.33 -15.69
CA THR A 178 -5.91 0.48 -14.69
C THR A 178 -6.83 -0.60 -14.14
N MET A 179 -8.05 -0.24 -13.74
CA MET A 179 -8.98 -1.20 -13.15
C MET A 179 -10.41 -0.87 -13.57
N SER A 180 -11.25 -1.88 -13.75
CA SER A 180 -12.67 -1.66 -14.03
C SER A 180 -13.37 -1.07 -12.80
N ARG A 181 -14.41 -0.25 -13.04
CA ARG A 181 -15.24 0.35 -11.98
C ARG A 181 -15.75 -0.71 -10.99
N ASP A 182 -16.24 -1.81 -11.52
CA ASP A 182 -16.90 -2.84 -10.73
C ASP A 182 -15.87 -3.61 -9.91
N ARG A 183 -14.67 -3.88 -10.45
CA ARG A 183 -13.59 -4.49 -9.67
C ARG A 183 -13.09 -3.57 -8.57
N PHE A 184 -12.93 -2.28 -8.84
CA PHE A 184 -12.56 -1.29 -7.83
C PHE A 184 -13.59 -1.22 -6.69
N LEU A 185 -14.89 -1.22 -7.02
CA LEU A 185 -15.96 -1.23 -6.03
C LEU A 185 -16.00 -2.53 -5.22
N ASP A 186 -15.72 -3.67 -5.85
CA ASP A 186 -15.69 -4.97 -5.18
C ASP A 186 -14.52 -5.07 -4.19
N ILE A 187 -13.33 -4.63 -4.59
CA ILE A 187 -12.17 -4.50 -3.69
C ILE A 187 -12.48 -3.54 -2.55
N LYS A 188 -13.01 -2.34 -2.86
CA LYS A 188 -13.35 -1.34 -1.83
C LYS A 188 -14.31 -1.89 -0.78
N LYS A 189 -15.30 -2.68 -1.20
CA LYS A 189 -16.30 -3.28 -0.31
C LYS A 189 -15.69 -4.33 0.63
N ASN A 190 -14.69 -5.06 0.17
CA ASN A 190 -14.03 -6.13 0.94
C ASN A 190 -12.73 -5.67 1.61
N LEU A 191 -12.40 -4.38 1.55
CA LEU A 191 -11.19 -3.84 2.15
C LEU A 191 -11.22 -4.01 3.67
N HIS A 192 -10.23 -4.71 4.23
CA HIS A 192 -10.12 -4.99 5.65
C HIS A 192 -8.65 -4.86 6.11
N VAL A 193 -8.44 -4.35 7.32
CA VAL A 193 -7.11 -4.00 7.86
C VAL A 193 -6.82 -4.56 9.26
N VAL A 194 -7.80 -5.22 9.88
CA VAL A 194 -7.67 -5.87 11.21
C VAL A 194 -8.05 -7.34 11.04
N SER A 195 -7.69 -8.25 11.94
CA SER A 195 -8.23 -9.63 11.91
C SER A 195 -9.55 -9.75 12.65
#